data_AF-A0A1M6W5I6-F1
#
_entry.id   AF-A0A1M6W5I6-F1
#
_cell.length_a   1.000
_cell.length_b   1.000
_cell.length_c   1.000
_cell.angle_alpha   90.00
_cell.angle_beta   90.00
_cell.angle_gamma   90.00
#
_symmetry.space_group_name_H-M   'P 1'
#
loop_
_entity.id
_entity.type
_entity.pdbx_description
1 polymer ?
#
loop_
_entity_poly.entity_id
_entity_poly.type
_entity_poly.pdbx_seq_one_letter_code
_entity_poly.pdbx_strand_id
1 'polypeptide(L)'
;MSNNRVYLDDIYASEACKGSTFRAVVMMAQEARFINEQANREGYVNLTAKPTTIAMNKFKANKLSIASTQEAEEAPQANSAPVSANPQDGQSMADSANDAFGI
;
A
#
# COMPACT_ATOMS: atom_id res chain seq x y z
N MET A 1 19.91 -20.50 7.35
CA MET A 1 18.51 -20.19 7.72
C MET A 1 18.33 -18.69 7.71
N SER A 2 17.40 -18.15 6.92
CA SER A 2 17.12 -16.71 6.91
C SER A 2 16.45 -16.33 8.24
N ASN A 3 17.15 -15.54 9.06
CA ASN A 3 16.65 -15.02 10.34
C ASN A 3 15.58 -13.94 10.10
N ASN A 4 14.39 -14.37 9.68
CA ASN A 4 13.24 -13.54 9.39
C ASN A 4 12.49 -13.06 10.65
N ARG A 5 13.00 -13.37 11.85
CA ARG A 5 12.44 -12.87 13.10
C ARG A 5 12.99 -11.46 13.38
N VAL A 6 12.08 -10.58 13.77
CA VAL A 6 12.38 -9.26 14.34
C VAL A 6 12.28 -9.43 15.85
N TYR A 7 13.33 -9.04 16.56
CA TYR A 7 13.37 -9.06 18.02
C TYR A 7 12.97 -7.70 18.59
N LEU A 8 12.56 -7.66 19.86
CA LEU A 8 12.23 -6.38 20.51
C LEU A 8 13.42 -5.42 20.52
N ASP A 9 14.64 -5.94 20.70
CA ASP A 9 15.86 -5.14 20.69
C ASP A 9 16.07 -4.43 19.34
N ASP A 10 15.75 -5.11 18.22
CA ASP A 10 15.82 -4.51 16.88
C ASP A 10 14.85 -3.32 16.74
N ILE A 11 13.69 -3.40 17.41
CA ILE A 11 12.67 -2.35 17.38
C ILE A 11 13.09 -1.16 18.25
N TYR A 12 13.64 -1.42 19.43
CA TYR A 12 14.10 -0.37 20.34
C TYR A 12 15.35 0.34 19.82
N ALA A 13 16.22 -0.36 19.11
CA ALA A 13 17.39 0.23 18.46
C ALA A 13 17.05 1.06 17.21
N SER A 14 15.85 0.90 16.64
CA SER A 14 15.45 1.62 15.43
C SER A 14 15.00 3.05 15.74
N GLU A 15 15.79 4.02 15.28
CA GLU A 15 15.44 5.46 15.37
C GLU A 15 14.13 5.78 14.65
N ALA A 16 13.84 5.09 13.55
CA ALA A 16 12.62 5.27 12.74
C ALA A 16 11.33 4.94 13.53
N CYS A 17 11.42 4.06 14.53
CA CYS A 17 10.31 3.67 15.39
C CYS A 17 10.25 4.46 16.69
N LYS A 18 11.25 5.30 17.00
CA LYS A 18 11.35 6.06 18.26
C LYS A 18 11.12 5.17 19.49
N GLY A 19 11.61 3.92 19.45
CA GLY A 19 11.42 2.93 20.51
C GLY A 19 9.98 2.41 20.71
N SER A 20 9.04 2.70 19.80
CA SER A 20 7.66 2.21 19.90
C SER A 20 7.43 0.93 19.09
N THR A 21 7.02 -0.13 19.79
CA THR A 21 6.66 -1.42 19.18
C THR A 21 5.46 -1.31 18.26
N PHE A 22 4.44 -0.55 18.66
CA PHE A 22 3.27 -0.29 17.82
C PHE A 22 3.65 0.42 16.52
N ARG A 23 4.56 1.40 16.59
CA ARG A 23 5.03 2.12 15.41
C ARG A 23 5.77 1.18 14.44
N ALA A 24 6.58 0.26 14.94
CA ALA A 24 7.25 -0.75 14.13
C ALA A 24 6.25 -1.69 13.44
N VAL A 25 5.23 -2.16 14.17
CA VAL A 25 4.18 -3.02 13.59
C VAL A 25 3.41 -2.29 12.49
N VAL A 26 3.01 -1.04 12.72
CA VAL A 26 2.30 -0.23 11.73
C VAL A 26 3.15 -0.03 10.48
N MET A 27 4.43 0.34 10.65
CA MET A 27 5.38 0.53 9.54
C MET A 27 5.52 -0.75 8.69
N MET A 28 5.76 -1.89 9.33
CA MET A 28 5.88 -3.18 8.63
C MET A 28 4.57 -3.61 7.96
N ALA A 29 3.42 -3.36 8.58
CA ALA A 29 2.12 -3.70 8.03
C ALA A 29 1.76 -2.85 6.80
N GLN A 30 2.04 -1.54 6.85
CA GLN A 30 1.84 -0.64 5.71
C GLN A 30 2.72 -1.04 4.54
N GLU A 31 3.99 -1.31 4.78
CA GLU A 31 4.91 -1.78 3.73
C GLU A 31 4.48 -3.12 3.14
N ALA A 32 4.02 -4.06 3.97
CA ALA A 32 3.52 -5.34 3.49
C ALA A 32 2.27 -5.20 2.61
N ARG A 33 1.37 -4.26 2.93
CA ARG A 33 0.21 -3.94 2.09
C ARG A 33 0.64 -3.37 0.75
N PHE A 34 1.55 -2.40 0.76
CA PHE A 34 2.11 -1.81 -0.45
C PHE A 34 2.70 -2.88 -1.37
N ILE A 35 3.60 -3.73 -0.85
CA ILE A 35 4.20 -4.84 -1.61
C ILE A 35 3.13 -5.77 -2.20
N ASN A 36 2.09 -6.07 -1.43
CA ASN A 36 1.02 -6.96 -1.86
C ASN A 36 0.18 -6.36 -3.00
N GLU A 37 -0.07 -5.05 -2.96
CA GLU A 37 -0.77 -4.32 -4.02
C GLU A 37 0.08 -4.26 -5.30
N GLN A 38 1.35 -3.90 -5.17
CA GLN A 38 2.29 -3.84 -6.30
C GLN A 38 2.44 -5.19 -7.02
N ALA A 39 2.40 -6.29 -6.27
CA ALA A 39 2.50 -7.63 -6.83
C ALA A 39 1.20 -8.14 -7.46
N ASN A 40 0.07 -8.02 -6.76
CA ASN A 40 -1.17 -8.67 -7.19
C ASN A 40 -2.08 -7.77 -8.03
N ARG A 41 -2.10 -6.46 -7.77
CA ARG A 41 -2.99 -5.54 -8.47
C ARG A 41 -2.33 -4.98 -9.73
N GLU A 42 -1.07 -4.58 -9.60
CA GLU A 42 -0.36 -3.89 -10.68
C GLU A 42 0.59 -4.81 -11.46
N GLY A 43 0.95 -5.97 -10.88
CA GLY A 43 1.79 -6.96 -11.55
C GLY A 43 3.23 -6.51 -11.77
N TYR A 44 3.67 -5.44 -11.12
CA TYR A 44 5.01 -4.88 -11.31
C TYR A 44 6.11 -5.71 -10.65
N VAL A 45 5.77 -6.50 -9.63
CA VAL A 45 6.76 -7.24 -8.82
C VAL A 45 6.34 -8.70 -8.63
N ASN A 46 7.20 -9.62 -9.05
CA ASN A 46 7.05 -11.03 -8.72
C ASN A 46 7.63 -11.32 -7.33
N LEU A 47 6.78 -11.79 -6.41
CA LEU A 47 7.17 -12.05 -5.03
C LEU A 47 7.83 -13.43 -4.88
N THR A 48 9.02 -13.44 -4.28
CA THR A 48 9.75 -14.67 -3.91
C THR A 48 9.43 -15.14 -2.49
N ALA A 49 8.79 -14.30 -1.68
CA ALA A 49 8.43 -14.56 -0.29
C ALA A 49 7.13 -13.82 0.09
N LYS A 50 6.56 -14.15 1.24
CA LYS A 50 5.35 -13.47 1.75
C LYS A 50 5.61 -11.97 1.95
N PRO A 51 4.66 -11.07 1.61
CA PRO A 51 4.85 -9.62 1.72
C PRO A 51 5.32 -9.15 3.11
N THR A 52 4.77 -9.74 4.17
CA THR A 52 5.17 -9.45 5.56
C THR A 52 6.60 -9.86 5.85
N THR A 53 7.08 -10.97 5.29
CA THR A 53 8.49 -11.40 5.42
C THR A 53 9.42 -10.42 4.72
N ILE A 54 9.03 -9.92 3.55
CA ILE A 54 9.81 -8.91 2.82
C ILE A 54 9.85 -7.60 3.61
N ALA A 55 8.72 -7.17 4.17
CA ALA A 55 8.64 -5.97 5.01
C ALA A 55 9.51 -6.09 6.28
N MET A 56 9.48 -7.25 6.97
CA MET A 56 10.35 -7.51 8.13
C MET A 56 11.84 -7.45 7.75
N ASN A 57 12.22 -7.97 6.59
CA ASN A 57 13.61 -7.91 6.11
C ASN A 57 14.02 -6.47 5.76
N LYS A 58 13.13 -5.69 5.15
CA LYS A 58 13.36 -4.25 4.89
C LYS A 58 13.50 -3.45 6.18
N PHE A 59 12.70 -3.79 7.20
CA PHE A 59 12.79 -3.20 8.53
C PHE A 59 14.17 -3.44 9.16
N LYS A 60 14.63 -4.69 9.21
CA LYS A 60 15.95 -5.06 9.76
C LYS A 60 17.12 -4.44 9.00
N ALA A 61 16.94 -4.19 7.71
CA ALA A 61 17.94 -3.53 6.88
C ALA A 61 17.94 -1.99 7.03
N ASN A 62 17.15 -1.43 7.94
CA ASN A 62 16.97 0.01 8.14
C ASN A 62 16.56 0.75 6.84
N LYS A 63 15.77 0.08 5.98
CA LYS A 63 15.29 0.64 4.70
C LYS A 63 13.88 1.23 4.79
N LEU A 64 13.26 1.19 5.96
CA LEU A 64 11.94 1.75 6.20
C LEU A 64 12.07 2.95 7.13
N SER A 65 11.47 4.07 6.73
CA SER A 65 11.32 5.27 7.54
C SER A 65 9.88 5.73 7.50
N ILE A 66 9.43 6.41 8.56
CA ILE A 66 8.15 7.11 8.56
C ILE A 66 8.47 8.58 8.35
N ALA A 67 8.11 9.10 7.18
CA ALA A 67 8.09 10.54 6.96
C ALA A 67 7.10 11.17 7.95
N SER A 68 7.53 12.21 8.64
CA SER A 68 6.61 13.06 9.38
C SER A 68 5.69 13.77 8.37
N THR A 69 4.51 14.22 8.81
CA THR A 69 3.50 14.84 7.93
C THR A 69 4.06 16.04 7.15
N GLN A 70 5.11 16.68 7.64
CA GLN A 70 5.83 17.77 6.96
C GLN A 70 6.76 17.25 5.83
N GLU A 71 7.45 16.13 6.04
CA GLU A 71 8.35 15.53 5.04
C GLU A 71 7.58 14.75 3.95
N ALA A 72 6.35 14.30 4.26
CA ALA A 72 5.48 13.63 3.31
C ALA A 72 4.92 14.58 2.22
N GLU A 73 4.86 15.88 2.50
CA GLU A 73 4.46 16.91 1.51
C GLU A 73 5.61 17.30 0.57
N GLU A 74 6.87 17.09 0.97
CA GLU A 74 8.06 17.45 0.18
C GLU A 74 8.64 16.27 -0.63
N ALA A 75 8.25 15.04 -0.33
CA ALA A 75 8.62 13.89 -1.16
C ALA A 75 7.95 14.02 -2.54
N PRO A 76 8.66 13.80 -3.66
CA PRO A 76 8.04 13.80 -4.97
C PRO A 76 6.96 12.71 -4.95
N GLN A 77 5.70 13.14 -4.95
CA GLN A 77 4.56 12.28 -5.23
C GLN A 77 4.84 11.65 -6.59
N ALA A 78 5.33 10.40 -6.60
CA ALA A 78 5.48 9.63 -7.80
C ALA A 78 4.07 9.36 -8.33
N ASN A 79 3.62 10.27 -9.20
CA ASN A 79 2.41 10.24 -10.03
C ASN A 79 1.33 9.27 -9.54
N SER A 80 0.51 9.70 -8.59
CA SER A 80 -0.90 9.31 -8.62
C SER A 80 -1.48 9.92 -9.90
N ALA A 81 -1.36 9.20 -11.00
CA ALA A 81 -2.00 9.58 -12.25
C ALA A 81 -3.47 9.91 -11.95
N PRO A 82 -3.98 11.07 -12.37
CA PRO A 82 -5.40 11.33 -12.24
C PRO A 82 -6.10 10.23 -13.04
N VAL A 83 -6.99 9.50 -12.37
CA VAL A 83 -8.07 8.80 -13.08
C VAL A 83 -8.79 9.90 -13.85
N SER A 84 -8.51 10.01 -15.15
CA SER A 84 -9.39 10.70 -16.07
C SER A 84 -10.73 10.00 -15.99
N ALA A 85 -11.61 10.53 -15.14
CA ALA A 85 -13.03 10.33 -15.25
C ALA A 85 -13.43 10.89 -16.62
N ASN A 86 -13.58 10.01 -17.61
CA ASN A 86 -14.31 10.32 -18.82
C ASN A 86 -15.78 10.54 -18.42
N PRO A 87 -16.37 11.74 -18.57
CA PRO A 87 -17.80 11.93 -18.49
C PRO A 87 -18.33 11.90 -19.93
N GLN A 88 -18.39 10.71 -20.51
CA GLN A 88 -19.18 10.45 -21.71
C GLN A 88 -19.86 9.11 -21.50
N ASP A 89 -21.08 9.16 -20.97
CA ASP A 89 -22.22 8.36 -21.40
C ASP A 89 -23.45 8.85 -20.64
N GLY A 90 -23.91 10.03 -21.05
CA GLY A 90 -25.30 10.41 -20.89
C GLY A 90 -26.09 9.85 -22.06
N GLN A 91 -27.28 9.31 -21.77
CA GLN A 91 -28.23 8.64 -22.69
C GLN A 91 -27.83 7.17 -22.95
N SER A 92 -28.60 6.13 -22.66
CA SER A 92 -30.06 5.99 -22.61
C SER A 92 -30.43 4.68 -21.87
N MET A 93 -31.04 4.79 -20.68
CA MET A 93 -31.61 3.64 -19.93
C MET A 93 -32.98 4.02 -19.34
N ALA A 94 -33.77 4.81 -20.07
CA ALA A 94 -35.11 5.22 -19.65
C ALA A 94 -36.25 4.72 -20.56
N ASP A 95 -35.95 4.16 -21.74
CA ASP A 95 -36.99 3.80 -22.73
C ASP A 95 -37.25 2.30 -22.90
N SER A 96 -36.55 1.40 -22.19
CA SER A 96 -36.74 -0.05 -22.35
C SER A 96 -37.63 -0.72 -21.28
N ALA A 97 -38.27 0.07 -20.40
CA ALA A 97 -39.20 -0.47 -19.39
C ALA A 97 -40.68 -0.33 -19.76
N ASN A 98 -41.03 0.47 -20.78
CA ASN A 98 -42.43 0.77 -21.12
C ASN A 98 -43.01 -0.08 -22.27
N ASP A 99 -42.19 -0.90 -22.94
CA ASP A 99 -42.61 -1.77 -24.05
C ASP A 99 -42.91 -3.22 -23.62
N ALA A 100 -42.79 -3.53 -22.32
CA ALA A 100 -43.03 -4.87 -21.76
C ALA A 100 -44.44 -5.07 -21.15
N PHE A 101 -45.24 -4.00 -21.02
CA PHE A 101 -46.62 -4.05 -20.55
C PHE A 101 -47.50 -3.15 -21.43
N GLY A 102 -47.87 -3.66 -22.61
CA GLY A 102 -48.78 -2.97 -23.52
C GLY A 102 -50.19 -2.80 -22.96
N ILE A 103 -50.49 -1.60 -22.46
CA ILE A 103 -51.83 -1.00 -22.34
C ILE A 103 -51.72 0.48 -22.74
#